data_AF-A0A9D8QYC1-F1
#
_entry.id   AF-A0A9D8QYC1-F1
#
_cell.length_a   1.000
_cell.length_b   1.000
_cell.length_c   1.000
_cell.angle_alpha   90.00
_cell.angle_beta   90.00
_cell.angle_gamma   90.00
#
_symmetry.space_group_name_H-M   'P 1'
#
loop_
_entity.id
_entity.type
_entity.pdbx_description
1 polymer ?
#
loop_
_entity_poly.entity_id
_entity_poly.type
_entity_poly.pdbx_seq_one_letter_code
_entity_poly.pdbx_strand_id
1 'polypeptide(L)'
;MNKKIIAATAAAAVAATVGVGYAVSGNDVPVVYFTKDISPEGLVKAYNALNWTPKGKVGIKMSTGESSKTNYLRPELIKELVTKVDGTIVECNTAYAGNRNTSEAHWAEIKKRG
;
A
#
# COMPACT_ATOMS: atom_id res chain seq x y z
N MET A 1 6.63 43.01 14.99
CA MET A 1 5.28 42.44 14.85
C MET A 1 5.42 40.93 14.68
N ASN A 2 5.07 40.20 15.74
CA ASN A 2 5.18 38.74 15.84
C ASN A 2 4.17 38.05 14.91
N LYS A 3 4.60 37.03 14.16
CA LYS A 3 3.80 35.82 13.97
C LYS A 3 4.70 34.60 14.04
N LYS A 4 4.66 34.00 15.23
CA LYS A 4 5.25 32.73 15.64
C LYS A 4 4.42 31.56 15.06
N ILE A 5 5.15 30.49 14.69
CA ILE A 5 4.85 29.06 14.94
C ILE A 5 3.61 28.46 14.27
N ILE A 6 3.83 27.46 13.40
CA ILE A 6 3.13 26.17 13.48
C ILE A 6 4.17 25.06 13.26
N ALA A 7 4.80 24.63 14.35
CA ALA A 7 5.39 23.29 14.44
C ALA A 7 4.22 22.35 14.78
N ALA A 8 3.90 21.42 13.89
CA ALA A 8 2.90 20.39 14.17
C ALA A 8 3.53 19.35 15.10
N THR A 9 3.24 19.48 16.39
CA THR A 9 3.56 18.47 17.39
C THR A 9 2.77 17.20 17.08
N ALA A 10 3.46 16.09 16.84
CA ALA A 10 2.81 14.78 16.74
C ALA A 10 2.16 14.44 18.09
N ALA A 11 0.84 14.47 18.14
CA ALA A 11 0.11 13.93 19.28
C ALA A 11 0.17 12.40 19.19
N ALA A 12 1.02 11.79 20.01
CA ALA A 12 1.00 10.36 20.24
C ALA A 12 -0.34 10.00 20.90
N ALA A 13 -1.22 9.33 20.16
CA ALA A 13 -2.39 8.71 20.74
C ALA A 13 -1.92 7.57 21.67
N VAL A 14 -2.06 7.76 22.98
CA VAL A 14 -1.85 6.70 23.96
C VAL A 14 -3.04 5.73 23.84
N ALA A 15 -2.90 4.72 22.99
CA ALA A 15 -3.74 3.55 23.05
C ALA A 15 -3.38 2.77 24.32
N ALA A 16 -4.37 2.45 25.14
CA ALA A 16 -4.19 1.59 26.30
C ALA A 16 -3.48 0.30 25.88
N THR A 17 -2.27 0.11 26.40
CA THR A 17 -1.42 -1.03 26.12
C THR A 17 -2.03 -2.28 26.73
N VAL A 18 -2.82 -3.00 25.95
CA VAL A 18 -2.90 -4.46 26.07
C VAL A 18 -1.47 -4.96 25.86
N GLY A 19 -0.87 -5.64 26.84
CA GLY A 19 0.56 -5.94 26.88
C GLY A 19 1.11 -6.50 25.57
N VAL A 20 1.70 -5.63 24.75
CA VAL A 20 2.44 -6.03 23.55
C VAL A 20 3.89 -6.17 23.98
N GLY A 21 4.37 -7.40 24.16
CA GLY A 21 5.74 -7.72 24.58
C GLY A 21 6.86 -7.27 23.62
N TYR A 22 6.52 -6.49 22.58
CA TYR A 22 7.40 -5.96 21.55
C TYR A 22 7.30 -4.43 21.42
N ALA A 23 6.90 -3.74 22.49
CA ALA A 23 6.86 -2.28 22.50
C ALA A 23 8.30 -1.72 22.37
N VAL A 24 8.64 -1.20 21.19
CA VAL A 24 9.86 -0.43 20.98
C VAL A 24 9.67 0.95 21.59
N SER A 25 10.66 1.46 22.32
CA SER A 25 10.65 2.78 22.96
C SER A 25 11.88 3.57 22.52
N GLY A 26 11.76 4.90 22.43
CA GLY A 26 12.87 5.80 22.06
C GLY A 26 12.73 6.38 20.65
N ASN A 27 13.79 7.02 20.16
CA ASN A 27 13.78 7.70 18.86
C ASN A 27 13.82 6.74 17.66
N ASP A 28 14.04 5.43 17.90
CA ASP A 28 14.10 4.38 16.88
C ASP A 28 12.76 3.65 16.71
N VAL A 29 11.66 4.18 17.26
CA VAL A 29 10.32 3.63 17.01
C VAL A 29 9.94 3.88 15.54
N PRO A 30 9.58 2.84 14.77
CA PRO A 30 9.14 3.01 13.40
C PRO A 30 7.90 3.91 13.29
N VAL A 31 7.90 4.82 12.32
CA VAL A 31 6.69 5.59 11.98
C VAL A 31 5.70 4.67 11.28
N VAL A 32 4.52 4.49 11.86
CA VAL A 32 3.43 3.69 11.29
C VAL A 32 2.32 4.60 10.79
N TYR A 33 1.94 4.44 9.53
CA TYR A 33 0.83 5.16 8.92
C TYR A 33 -0.40 4.25 8.84
N PHE A 34 -1.57 4.79 9.18
CA PHE A 34 -2.84 4.07 9.14
C PHE A 34 -3.94 4.94 8.54
N THR A 35 -4.81 4.35 7.74
CA THR A 35 -6.01 5.00 7.19
C THR A 35 -7.23 4.10 7.34
N LYS A 36 -8.38 4.69 7.69
CA LYS A 36 -9.70 4.04 7.61
C LYS A 36 -10.39 4.31 6.28
N ASP A 37 -9.87 5.26 5.51
CA ASP A 37 -10.37 5.61 4.20
C ASP A 37 -9.81 4.60 3.18
N ILE A 38 -10.67 3.66 2.77
CA ILE A 38 -10.36 2.58 1.82
C ILE A 38 -10.73 2.94 0.37
N SER A 39 -10.91 4.24 0.08
CA SER A 39 -11.15 4.78 -1.25
C SER A 39 -9.84 4.92 -2.06
N PRO A 40 -9.92 5.12 -3.40
CA PRO A 40 -8.75 5.48 -4.21
C PRO A 40 -8.01 6.71 -3.66
N GLU A 41 -8.75 7.73 -3.23
CA GLU A 41 -8.20 8.96 -2.66
C GLU A 41 -7.52 8.69 -1.32
N GLY A 42 -8.11 7.82 -0.50
CA GLY A 42 -7.53 7.34 0.76
C GLY A 42 -6.18 6.64 0.55
N LEU A 43 -6.08 5.80 -0.49
CA LEU A 43 -4.84 5.14 -0.88
C LEU A 43 -3.76 6.15 -1.31
N VAL A 44 -4.12 7.14 -2.13
CA VAL A 44 -3.19 8.21 -2.55
C VAL A 44 -2.74 9.07 -1.38
N LYS A 45 -3.63 9.40 -0.43
CA LYS A 45 -3.28 10.13 0.80
C LYS A 45 -2.28 9.35 1.65
N ALA A 46 -2.50 8.05 1.84
CA ALA A 46 -1.59 7.18 2.58
C ALA A 46 -0.20 7.16 1.93
N TYR A 47 -0.14 7.07 0.60
CA TYR A 47 1.13 7.15 -0.13
C TYR A 47 1.82 8.52 0.05
N ASN A 48 1.10 9.63 -0.08
CA ASN A 48 1.68 10.97 0.08
C ASN A 48 2.26 11.21 1.49
N ALA A 49 1.69 10.57 2.52
CA ALA A 49 2.19 10.68 3.89
C ALA A 49 3.60 10.08 4.07
N LEU A 50 4.03 9.19 3.17
CA LEU A 50 5.40 8.66 3.15
C LEU A 50 6.43 9.72 2.72
N ASN A 51 5.98 10.83 2.12
CA ASN A 51 6.83 11.89 1.58
C ASN A 51 7.97 11.35 0.69
N TRP A 52 7.65 10.34 -0.13
CA TRP A 52 8.60 9.64 -0.97
C TRP A 52 8.15 9.66 -2.43
N THR A 53 9.08 9.96 -3.33
CA THR A 53 8.85 9.95 -4.78
C THR A 53 9.88 9.05 -5.45
N PRO A 54 9.49 7.89 -6.03
CA PRO A 54 10.40 7.02 -6.76
C PRO A 54 10.89 7.72 -8.03
N LYS A 55 12.09 7.31 -8.50
CA LYS A 55 12.72 7.83 -9.72
C LYS A 55 13.05 6.68 -10.66
N GLY A 56 13.05 6.94 -11.97
CA GLY A 56 13.36 5.94 -12.99
C GLY A 56 12.17 5.01 -13.26
N LYS A 57 12.46 3.73 -13.57
CA LYS A 57 11.42 2.73 -13.82
C LYS A 57 10.80 2.26 -12.51
N VAL A 58 9.55 2.64 -12.27
CA VAL A 58 8.84 2.34 -11.02
C VAL A 58 8.10 1.01 -11.15
N GLY A 59 8.40 0.06 -10.28
CA GLY A 59 7.68 -1.21 -10.17
C GLY A 59 6.68 -1.19 -9.03
N ILE A 60 5.44 -1.62 -9.29
CA ILE A 60 4.40 -1.79 -8.29
C ILE A 60 4.19 -3.28 -8.09
N LYS A 61 4.74 -3.82 -7.00
CA LYS A 61 4.51 -5.22 -6.61
C LYS A 61 3.13 -5.34 -5.97
N MET A 62 2.25 -6.06 -6.62
CA MET A 62 0.96 -6.43 -6.04
C MET A 62 0.61 -7.90 -6.34
N SER A 63 -0.50 -8.36 -5.76
CA SER A 63 -1.08 -9.65 -6.06
C SER A 63 -2.41 -9.42 -6.77
N THR A 64 -2.61 -10.06 -7.93
CA THR A 64 -3.89 -10.05 -8.63
C THR A 64 -4.86 -11.07 -8.06
N GLY A 65 -4.47 -11.90 -7.07
CA GLY A 65 -5.32 -12.87 -6.37
C GLY A 65 -5.36 -14.26 -7.01
N GLU A 66 -5.91 -15.26 -6.32
CA GLU A 66 -6.04 -16.64 -6.80
C GLU A 66 -7.39 -17.31 -6.48
N SER A 67 -8.06 -17.92 -7.45
CA SER A 67 -9.39 -18.55 -7.31
C SER A 67 -10.57 -17.58 -7.04
N SER A 68 -11.75 -18.10 -6.69
CA SER A 68 -13.00 -17.34 -6.48
C SER A 68 -13.11 -16.60 -5.14
N LYS A 69 -12.22 -16.90 -4.18
CA LYS A 69 -12.15 -16.24 -2.86
C LYS A 69 -10.92 -15.34 -2.79
N THR A 70 -10.94 -14.24 -3.52
CA THR A 70 -9.76 -13.36 -3.66
C THR A 70 -10.03 -11.94 -3.21
N ASN A 71 -9.09 -11.43 -2.42
CA ASN A 71 -9.03 -10.01 -2.02
C ASN A 71 -8.05 -9.26 -2.93
N TYR A 72 -8.17 -9.45 -4.25
CA TYR A 72 -7.33 -8.69 -5.17
C TYR A 72 -7.76 -7.23 -5.16
N LEU A 73 -6.79 -6.34 -5.38
CA LEU A 73 -7.09 -4.92 -5.46
C LEU A 73 -7.78 -4.66 -6.80
N ARG A 74 -8.99 -4.11 -6.72
CA ARG A 74 -9.75 -3.71 -7.89
C ARG A 74 -9.00 -2.62 -8.67
N PRO A 75 -8.96 -2.66 -10.01
CA PRO A 75 -8.30 -1.63 -10.81
C PRO A 75 -8.77 -0.22 -10.46
N GLU A 76 -10.07 -0.04 -10.17
CA GLU A 76 -10.64 1.26 -9.78
C GLU A 76 -10.04 1.80 -8.48
N LEU A 77 -9.64 0.92 -7.56
CA LEU A 77 -9.02 1.31 -6.29
C LEU A 77 -7.59 1.80 -6.48
N ILE A 78 -6.84 1.19 -7.40
CA ILE A 78 -5.39 1.41 -7.53
C ILE A 78 -4.99 2.34 -8.68
N LYS A 79 -5.88 2.58 -9.64
CA LYS A 79 -5.59 3.30 -10.89
C LYS A 79 -4.94 4.66 -10.66
N GLU A 80 -5.45 5.43 -9.72
CA GLU A 80 -4.92 6.77 -9.43
C GLU A 80 -3.48 6.71 -8.92
N LEU A 81 -3.19 5.80 -7.99
CA LEU A 81 -1.84 5.64 -7.45
C LEU A 81 -0.87 5.14 -8.52
N VAL A 82 -1.27 4.13 -9.30
CA VAL A 82 -0.45 3.57 -10.40
C VAL A 82 -0.08 4.66 -11.41
N THR A 83 -1.06 5.47 -11.81
CA THR A 83 -0.86 6.59 -12.75
C THR A 83 0.02 7.69 -12.13
N LYS A 84 -0.21 8.03 -10.85
CA LYS A 84 0.53 9.08 -10.15
C LYS A 84 2.03 8.82 -10.07
N VAL A 85 2.44 7.56 -9.93
CA VAL A 85 3.86 7.17 -9.82
C VAL A 85 4.46 6.71 -11.14
N ASP A 86 3.71 6.79 -12.25
CA ASP A 86 4.09 6.23 -13.56
C ASP A 86 4.59 4.78 -13.44
N GLY A 87 3.84 3.97 -12.68
CA GLY A 87 4.26 2.66 -12.23
C GLY A 87 3.87 1.54 -13.19
N THR A 88 4.76 0.57 -13.36
CA THR A 88 4.48 -0.71 -14.01
C THR A 88 4.13 -1.76 -12.96
N ILE A 89 2.98 -2.43 -13.09
CA ILE A 89 2.61 -3.55 -12.21
C ILE A 89 3.60 -4.71 -12.44
N VAL A 90 4.17 -5.21 -11.35
CA VAL A 90 5.10 -6.33 -11.34
C VAL A 90 4.49 -7.48 -10.55
N GLU A 91 4.28 -8.61 -11.20
CA GLU A 91 3.76 -9.82 -10.57
C GLU A 91 4.48 -11.08 -11.08
N CYS A 92 4.36 -12.16 -10.31
CA CYS A 92 4.99 -13.45 -10.56
C CYS A 92 3.96 -14.58 -10.52
N ASN A 93 4.25 -15.66 -11.23
CA ASN A 93 3.44 -16.87 -11.20
C ASN A 93 3.48 -17.50 -9.80
N THR A 94 2.45 -18.27 -9.46
CA THR A 94 2.46 -19.08 -8.24
C THR A 94 3.46 -20.23 -8.39
N ALA A 95 4.20 -20.52 -7.31
CA ALA A 95 5.13 -21.66 -7.29
C ALA A 95 4.43 -23.02 -7.15
N TYR A 96 3.12 -23.00 -6.91
CA TYR A 96 2.27 -24.17 -6.71
C TYR A 96 1.14 -24.19 -7.75
N ALA A 97 0.54 -25.36 -7.94
CA ALA A 97 -0.56 -25.57 -8.88
C ALA A 97 -1.76 -24.69 -8.52
N GLY A 98 -2.34 -24.04 -9.53
CA GLY A 98 -3.40 -23.06 -9.36
C GLY A 98 -3.71 -22.35 -10.67
N ASN A 99 -4.47 -21.27 -10.63
CA ASN A 99 -4.86 -20.52 -11.84
C ASN A 99 -3.84 -19.47 -12.29
N ARG A 100 -2.66 -19.41 -11.66
CA ARG A 100 -1.56 -18.49 -11.99
C ARG A 100 -0.19 -19.16 -12.03
N ASN A 101 -0.14 -20.49 -12.15
CA ASN A 101 1.12 -21.23 -12.10
C ASN A 101 1.90 -21.21 -13.43
N THR A 102 1.22 -20.93 -14.54
CA THR A 102 1.85 -20.64 -15.85
C THR A 102 1.59 -19.20 -16.26
N SER A 103 2.45 -18.67 -17.13
CA SER A 103 2.33 -17.29 -17.61
C SER A 103 1.02 -17.07 -18.36
N GLU A 104 0.60 -18.04 -19.18
CA GLU A 104 -0.65 -18.01 -19.93
C GLU A 104 -1.87 -17.97 -19.00
N ALA A 105 -1.89 -18.84 -17.99
CA ALA A 105 -2.97 -18.88 -17.00
C ALA A 105 -3.03 -17.58 -16.18
N HIS A 106 -1.87 -17.08 -15.77
CA HIS A 106 -1.76 -15.84 -15.02
C HIS A 106 -2.26 -14.64 -15.83
N TRP A 107 -1.87 -14.50 -17.10
CA TRP A 107 -2.39 -13.46 -17.98
C TRP A 107 -3.90 -13.58 -18.21
N ALA A 108 -4.43 -14.79 -18.31
CA ALA A 108 -5.88 -14.99 -18.43
C ALA A 108 -6.62 -14.52 -17.16
N GLU A 109 -6.07 -14.77 -15.98
CA GLU A 109 -6.64 -14.28 -14.72
C GLU A 109 -6.57 -12.75 -14.58
N ILE A 110 -5.46 -12.13 -15.01
CA ILE A 110 -5.35 -10.66 -15.05
C ILE A 110 -6.46 -10.08 -15.94
N LYS A 111 -6.61 -10.59 -17.18
CA LYS A 111 -7.64 -10.11 -18.12
C LYS A 111 -9.07 -10.21 -17.58
N LYS A 112 -9.37 -11.23 -16.75
CA LYS A 112 -10.70 -11.40 -16.14
C LYS A 112 -10.98 -10.35 -15.04
N ARG A 113 -9.96 -9.75 -14.46
CA ARG A 113 -10.05 -8.89 -13.27
C ARG A 113 -9.96 -7.40 -13.56
N GLY A 114 -9.74 -7.04 -14.83
CA GLY A 114 -9.59 -5.66 -15.31
C GLY A 114 -8.15 -5.18 -15.25
#